data_AF-A0A060BSC3-F1
#
_entry.id   AF-A0A060BSC3-F1
#
_cell.length_a   1.000
_cell.length_b   1.000
_cell.length_c   1.000
_cell.angle_alpha   90.00
_cell.angle_beta   90.00
_cell.angle_gamma   90.00
#
_symmetry.space_group_name_H-M   'P 1'
#
loop_
_entity.id
_entity.type
_entity.pdbx_description
1 polymer ?
#
loop_
_entity_poly.entity_id
_entity_poly.type
_entity_poly.pdbx_seq_one_letter_code
_entity_poly.pdbx_strand_id
1 'polypeptide(L)'
;VKDLRARFHDDLDALNEAFGLDYWSNRINAWEDFPDLTGSINESLRGEFDRFRRGRVAAFLRWQADIVHEYARPDQFVTHNFDFEWRGYSFGVQPAVDHFKAAQAVDVVGVDIYHPTEDDLTGHEIA
;
A
#
# COMPACT_ATOMS: atom_id res chain seq x y z
N VAL A 1 -4.12 13.61 -7.56
CA VAL A 1 -4.83 13.74 -8.86
C VAL A 1 -4.12 13.14 -10.07
N LYS A 2 -2.79 13.32 -10.29
CA LYS A 2 -2.10 12.82 -11.50
C LYS A 2 -2.26 11.31 -11.77
N ASP A 3 -2.23 10.47 -10.72
CA ASP A 3 -2.45 9.02 -10.85
C ASP A 3 -3.86 8.69 -11.37
N LEU A 4 -4.88 9.37 -10.82
CA LEU A 4 -6.27 9.22 -11.26
C LEU A 4 -6.48 9.72 -12.68
N ARG A 5 -5.89 10.86 -13.04
CA ARG A 5 -5.88 11.37 -14.43
C ARG A 5 -5.33 10.33 -15.40
N ALA A 6 -4.19 9.71 -15.08
CA ALA A 6 -3.60 8.67 -15.91
C ALA A 6 -4.50 7.42 -16.01
N ARG A 7 -5.09 6.99 -14.89
CA ARG A 7 -5.96 5.80 -14.85
C ARG A 7 -7.27 5.96 -15.60
N PHE A 8 -7.89 7.13 -15.50
CA PHE A 8 -9.18 7.43 -16.14
C PHE A 8 -9.02 8.21 -17.44
N HIS A 9 -7.79 8.37 -17.95
CA HIS A 9 -7.52 9.10 -19.20
C HIS A 9 -8.12 10.51 -19.24
N ASP A 10 -7.97 11.25 -18.13
CA ASP A 10 -8.56 12.58 -17.89
C ASP A 10 -10.11 12.64 -17.95
N ASP A 11 -10.81 11.50 -18.05
CA ASP A 11 -12.27 11.40 -18.09
C ASP A 11 -12.87 11.42 -16.66
N LEU A 12 -13.47 12.56 -16.29
CA LEU A 12 -14.14 12.73 -15.01
C LEU A 12 -15.51 12.04 -14.97
N ASP A 13 -16.18 11.84 -16.10
CA ASP A 13 -17.47 11.12 -16.11
C ASP A 13 -17.24 9.65 -15.79
N ALA A 14 -16.21 9.03 -16.39
CA ALA A 14 -15.80 7.67 -16.07
C ALA A 14 -15.35 7.51 -14.60
N LEU A 15 -14.64 8.51 -14.04
CA LEU A 15 -14.23 8.51 -12.64
C LEU A 15 -15.44 8.62 -11.70
N ASN A 16 -16.33 9.58 -11.95
CA ASN A 16 -17.52 9.80 -11.12
C ASN A 16 -18.44 8.57 -11.14
N GLU A 17 -18.64 7.94 -12.29
CA GLU A 17 -19.42 6.70 -12.44
C GLU A 17 -18.76 5.54 -11.68
N ALA A 18 -17.46 5.31 -11.89
CA ALA A 18 -16.75 4.20 -11.26
C ALA A 18 -16.72 4.29 -9.72
N PHE A 19 -16.74 5.50 -9.16
CA PHE A 19 -16.72 5.72 -7.72
C PHE A 19 -18.10 6.08 -7.13
N GLY A 20 -19.14 6.23 -7.95
CA GLY A 20 -20.48 6.62 -7.50
C GLY A 20 -20.53 7.98 -6.82
N LEU A 21 -19.81 8.97 -7.34
CA LEU A 21 -19.65 10.28 -6.69
C LEU A 21 -20.89 11.19 -6.79
N ASP A 22 -21.90 10.82 -7.57
CA ASP A 22 -23.22 11.47 -7.55
C ASP A 22 -23.85 11.46 -6.16
N TYR A 23 -23.59 10.39 -5.39
CA TYR A 23 -24.10 10.24 -4.03
C TYR A 23 -23.62 11.39 -3.13
N TRP A 24 -24.58 12.02 -2.43
CA TRP A 24 -24.35 13.16 -1.55
C TRP A 24 -23.62 14.33 -2.23
N SER A 25 -23.83 14.52 -3.54
CA SER A 25 -23.28 15.66 -4.29
C SER A 25 -21.75 15.75 -4.26
N ASN A 26 -21.06 14.61 -4.31
CA ASN A 26 -19.59 14.52 -4.26
C ASN A 26 -18.92 14.54 -5.65
N ARG A 27 -19.67 14.80 -6.73
CA ARG A 27 -19.10 14.78 -8.09
C ARG A 27 -17.92 15.73 -8.20
N ILE A 28 -16.87 15.26 -8.86
CA ILE A 28 -15.72 16.05 -9.25
C ILE A 28 -15.88 16.32 -10.76
N ASN A 29 -16.39 17.50 -11.12
CA ASN A 29 -16.68 17.84 -12.52
C ASN A 29 -15.57 18.65 -13.19
N ALA A 30 -14.60 19.14 -12.42
CA ALA A 30 -13.37 19.73 -12.91
C ALA A 30 -12.21 19.28 -12.02
N TRP A 31 -11.01 19.18 -12.58
CA TRP A 31 -9.86 18.65 -11.85
C TRP A 31 -9.31 19.64 -10.81
N GLU A 32 -9.56 20.93 -11.01
CA GLU A 32 -9.28 22.02 -10.07
C GLU A 32 -10.22 22.02 -8.86
N ASP A 33 -11.39 21.38 -8.97
CA ASP A 33 -12.37 21.23 -7.88
C ASP A 33 -12.09 20.00 -7.01
N PHE A 34 -11.00 19.28 -7.26
CA PHE A 34 -10.70 18.04 -6.56
C PHE A 34 -10.50 18.32 -5.05
N PRO A 35 -11.30 17.70 -4.16
CA PRO A 35 -11.33 18.07 -2.75
C PRO A 35 -10.15 17.46 -1.97
N ASP A 36 -9.96 17.95 -0.74
CA ASP A 36 -9.16 17.24 0.26
C ASP A 36 -9.81 15.87 0.54
N LEU A 37 -8.97 14.83 0.53
CA LEU A 37 -9.40 13.44 0.75
C LEU A 37 -9.62 13.10 2.22
N THR A 38 -9.10 13.91 3.15
CA THR A 38 -9.15 13.66 4.60
C THR A 38 -10.59 13.40 5.09
N GLY A 39 -11.52 14.25 4.65
CA GLY A 39 -12.94 14.20 5.01
C GLY A 39 -13.83 13.42 4.04
N SER A 40 -13.27 12.74 3.03
CA SER A 40 -14.07 11.96 2.11
C SER A 40 -14.83 10.86 2.86
N ILE A 41 -16.12 10.73 2.55
CA ILE A 41 -16.99 9.65 3.01
C ILE A 41 -17.15 8.53 1.97
N ASN A 42 -16.60 8.71 0.78
CA ASN A 42 -16.69 7.75 -0.31
C ASN A 42 -15.51 6.77 -0.26
N GLU A 43 -15.78 5.52 0.11
CA GLU A 43 -14.74 4.51 0.27
C GLU A 43 -14.08 4.09 -1.05
N SER A 44 -14.77 4.19 -2.19
CA SER A 44 -14.14 3.94 -3.49
C SER A 44 -12.96 4.90 -3.72
N LEU A 45 -13.17 6.18 -3.42
CA LEU A 45 -12.13 7.20 -3.52
C LEU A 45 -11.04 7.02 -2.44
N ARG A 46 -11.42 6.70 -1.19
CA ARG A 46 -10.46 6.47 -0.09
C ARG A 46 -9.61 5.23 -0.32
N GLY A 47 -10.22 4.11 -0.67
CA GLY A 47 -9.54 2.85 -0.98
C GLY A 47 -8.57 2.98 -2.14
N GLU A 48 -8.89 3.81 -3.14
CA GLU A 48 -7.98 4.14 -4.23
C GLU A 48 -6.80 5.00 -3.81
N PHE A 49 -7.04 5.96 -2.92
CA PHE A 49 -5.96 6.71 -2.30
C PHE A 49 -5.05 5.83 -1.45
N ASP A 50 -5.61 4.87 -0.72
CA ASP A 50 -4.85 3.91 0.09
C ASP A 50 -4.03 2.97 -0.79
N ARG A 51 -4.61 2.47 -1.89
CA ARG A 51 -3.87 1.72 -2.91
C ARG A 51 -2.69 2.53 -3.47
N PHE A 52 -2.91 3.81 -3.78
CA PHE A 52 -1.84 4.70 -4.23
C PHE A 52 -0.74 4.86 -3.18
N ARG A 53 -1.10 5.07 -1.90
CA ARG A 53 -0.14 5.20 -0.79
C ARG A 53 0.69 3.92 -0.60
N ARG A 54 0.07 2.72 -0.66
CA ARG A 54 0.80 1.44 -0.66
C ARG A 54 1.78 1.33 -1.82
N GLY A 55 1.38 1.78 -3.02
CA GLY A 55 2.27 1.84 -4.18
C GLY A 55 3.48 2.74 -3.96
N ARG A 56 3.37 3.80 -3.15
CA ARG A 56 4.51 4.65 -2.78
C ARG A 56 5.49 3.96 -1.85
N VAL A 57 5.03 3.09 -0.94
CA VAL A 57 5.94 2.27 -0.12
C VAL A 57 6.78 1.34 -1.00
N ALA A 58 6.13 0.61 -1.92
CA ALA A 58 6.85 -0.27 -2.85
C ALA A 58 7.85 0.50 -3.73
N ALA A 59 7.46 1.66 -4.27
CA ALA A 59 8.36 2.51 -5.05
C ALA A 59 9.54 3.05 -4.21
N PHE A 60 9.31 3.36 -2.94
CA PHE A 60 10.34 3.85 -2.03
C PHE A 60 11.36 2.77 -1.69
N LEU A 61 10.91 1.55 -1.36
CA LEU A 61 11.80 0.41 -1.15
C LEU A 61 12.63 0.12 -2.40
N ARG A 62 12.00 0.14 -3.57
CA ARG A 62 12.71 -0.03 -4.85
C ARG A 62 13.78 1.04 -5.06
N TRP A 63 13.44 2.31 -4.83
CA TRP A 63 14.39 3.41 -4.96
C TRP A 63 15.61 3.25 -4.04
N GLN A 64 15.40 2.80 -2.79
CA GLN A 64 16.52 2.52 -1.89
C GLN A 64 17.36 1.32 -2.36
N ALA A 65 16.73 0.22 -2.78
CA ALA A 65 17.41 -0.97 -3.27
C ALA A 65 18.27 -0.66 -4.50
N ASP A 66 17.74 0.11 -5.46
CA ASP A 66 18.47 0.54 -6.65
C ASP A 66 19.74 1.34 -6.26
N ILE A 67 19.65 2.24 -5.27
CA ILE A 67 20.82 2.98 -4.76
C ILE A 67 21.83 2.02 -4.12
N VAL A 68 21.39 1.05 -3.32
CA VAL A 68 22.30 0.07 -2.69
C VAL A 68 23.01 -0.75 -3.76
N HIS A 69 22.31 -1.17 -4.81
CA HIS A 69 22.86 -1.94 -5.93
C HIS A 69 23.93 -1.17 -6.74
N GLU A 70 23.98 0.16 -6.69
CA GLU A 70 25.08 0.93 -7.28
C GLU A 70 26.45 0.66 -6.59
N TYR A 71 26.44 0.22 -5.34
CA TYR A 71 27.64 0.03 -4.51
C TYR A 71 27.84 -1.40 -4.02
N ALA A 72 26.78 -2.22 -4.04
CA ALA A 72 26.84 -3.59 -3.55
C ALA A 72 27.82 -4.43 -4.38
N ARG A 73 28.58 -5.30 -3.72
CA ARG A 73 29.36 -6.33 -4.41
C ARG A 73 28.43 -7.40 -4.98
N PRO A 74 28.86 -8.15 -6.01
CA PRO A 74 28.06 -9.22 -6.60
C PRO A 74 27.65 -10.36 -5.64
N ASP A 75 28.33 -10.50 -4.49
CA ASP A 75 28.06 -11.50 -3.46
C ASP A 75 27.15 -11.01 -2.32
N GLN A 76 26.70 -9.75 -2.37
CA GLN A 76 25.80 -9.17 -1.36
C GLN A 76 24.34 -9.20 -1.86
N PHE A 77 23.39 -9.15 -0.93
CA PHE A 77 21.96 -9.12 -1.20
C PHE A 77 21.29 -8.01 -0.39
N VAL A 78 20.19 -7.48 -0.91
CA VAL A 78 19.29 -6.54 -0.24
C VAL A 78 18.09 -7.31 0.30
N THR A 79 17.69 -7.00 1.53
CA THR A 79 16.50 -7.54 2.18
C THR A 79 15.74 -6.43 2.90
N HIS A 80 14.50 -6.74 3.31
CA HIS A 80 13.67 -5.86 4.13
C HIS A 80 12.84 -6.74 5.08
N ASN A 81 12.70 -6.30 6.33
CA ASN A 81 11.92 -6.98 7.35
C ASN A 81 10.45 -6.56 7.28
N PHE A 82 9.66 -7.27 6.45
CA PHE A 82 8.23 -7.01 6.38
C PHE A 82 7.52 -7.39 7.69
N ASP A 83 6.50 -6.63 8.09
CA ASP A 83 5.71 -6.87 9.28
C ASP A 83 4.25 -7.22 8.91
N PHE A 84 3.42 -7.48 9.91
CA PHE A 84 2.02 -7.85 9.72
C PHE A 84 1.08 -6.84 10.38
N GLU A 85 -0.22 -6.93 10.10
CA GLU A 85 -1.22 -6.20 10.90
C GLU A 85 -0.99 -6.47 12.39
N TRP A 86 -0.93 -5.40 13.18
CA TRP A 86 -0.60 -5.50 14.60
C TRP A 86 -1.84 -5.45 15.48
N ARG A 87 -2.07 -6.52 16.25
CA ARG A 87 -3.12 -6.59 17.30
C ARG A 87 -2.53 -7.01 18.65
N GLY A 88 -1.42 -6.36 19.03
CA GLY A 88 -0.59 -6.75 20.17
C GLY A 88 0.48 -7.80 19.82
N TYR A 89 0.38 -8.40 18.64
CA TYR A 89 1.31 -9.32 18.01
C TYR A 89 1.04 -9.34 16.48
N SER A 90 1.84 -10.07 15.70
CA SER A 90 1.67 -10.25 14.25
C SER A 90 0.40 -11.06 13.98
N PHE A 91 -0.63 -10.43 13.42
CA PHE A 91 -1.97 -11.02 13.34
C PHE A 91 -2.43 -11.34 11.92
N GLY A 92 -2.30 -10.40 10.98
CA GLY A 92 -2.96 -10.48 9.68
C GLY A 92 -2.21 -9.79 8.55
N VAL A 93 -2.82 -9.75 7.37
CA VAL A 93 -2.24 -9.09 6.18
C VAL A 93 -1.97 -7.61 6.49
N GLN A 94 -0.76 -7.15 6.21
CA GLN A 94 -0.35 -5.76 6.43
C GLN A 94 -1.26 -4.77 5.66
N PRO A 95 -2.05 -3.92 6.33
CA PRO A 95 -2.98 -3.01 5.64
C PRO A 95 -2.29 -1.86 4.88
N ALA A 96 -1.07 -1.49 5.29
CA ALA A 96 -0.35 -0.33 4.77
C ALA A 96 0.71 -0.66 3.70
N VAL A 97 0.91 -1.93 3.38
CA VAL A 97 1.91 -2.39 2.39
C VAL A 97 1.37 -3.60 1.62
N ASP A 98 1.48 -3.57 0.30
CA ASP A 98 1.24 -4.75 -0.53
C ASP A 98 2.55 -5.54 -0.62
N HIS A 99 2.70 -6.58 0.21
CA HIS A 99 3.95 -7.36 0.30
C HIS A 99 4.37 -7.97 -1.03
N PHE A 100 3.42 -8.48 -1.83
CA PHE A 100 3.74 -9.10 -3.11
C PHE A 100 4.36 -8.11 -4.10
N LYS A 101 3.92 -6.86 -4.09
CA LYS A 101 4.52 -5.80 -4.92
C LYS A 101 5.82 -5.27 -4.32
N ALA A 102 5.84 -5.03 -3.02
CA ALA A 102 6.99 -4.46 -2.34
C ALA A 102 8.20 -5.41 -2.33
N ALA A 103 7.97 -6.73 -2.23
CA ALA A 103 9.02 -7.75 -2.26
C ALA A 103 9.79 -7.82 -3.58
N GLN A 104 9.24 -7.28 -4.68
CA GLN A 104 9.95 -7.20 -5.96
C GLN A 104 11.17 -6.26 -5.93
N ALA A 105 11.33 -5.46 -4.88
CA ALA A 105 12.46 -4.58 -4.68
C ALA A 105 13.68 -5.25 -4.00
N VAL A 106 13.51 -6.44 -3.41
CA VAL A 106 14.55 -7.09 -2.60
C VAL A 106 14.97 -8.43 -3.21
N ASP A 107 16.21 -8.83 -2.93
CA ASP A 107 16.78 -10.09 -3.43
C ASP A 107 16.29 -11.28 -2.59
N VAL A 108 16.13 -11.07 -1.27
CA VAL A 108 15.59 -12.05 -0.32
C VAL A 108 14.60 -11.35 0.60
N VAL A 109 13.43 -11.96 0.81
CA VAL A 109 12.40 -11.43 1.72
C VAL A 109 12.76 -11.73 3.16
N GLY A 110 12.81 -10.70 3.99
CA GLY A 110 12.84 -10.83 5.45
C GLY A 110 11.43 -10.61 6.04
N VAL A 111 11.18 -11.13 7.23
CA VAL A 111 9.89 -10.97 7.90
C VAL A 111 10.05 -10.96 9.41
N ASP A 112 9.29 -10.10 10.08
CA ASP A 112 9.22 -10.01 11.53
C ASP A 112 7.93 -10.69 12.02
N ILE A 113 8.08 -11.69 12.89
CA ILE A 113 6.97 -12.48 13.44
C ILE A 113 7.03 -12.42 14.95
N TYR A 114 5.95 -11.90 15.54
CA TYR A 114 5.72 -11.89 16.98
C TYR A 114 4.38 -12.56 17.26
N HIS A 115 4.34 -13.37 18.30
CA HIS A 115 3.12 -14.10 18.69
C HIS A 115 3.07 -14.27 20.21
N PRO A 116 1.88 -14.52 20.80
CA PRO A 116 1.76 -14.91 22.20
C PRO A 116 2.60 -16.16 22.51
N THR A 117 3.03 -16.30 23.76
CA THR A 117 3.89 -17.40 24.22
C THR A 117 3.32 -18.05 25.48
N GLU A 118 4.03 -19.03 26.05
CA GLU A 118 3.67 -19.68 27.31
C GLU A 118 2.26 -20.29 27.27
N ASP A 119 1.38 -19.90 28.19
CA ASP A 119 0.01 -20.40 28.30
C ASP A 119 -0.86 -20.06 27.07
N ASP A 120 -0.45 -19.05 26.29
CA ASP A 120 -1.14 -18.60 25.08
C ASP A 120 -0.47 -19.12 23.77
N LEU A 121 0.54 -20.01 23.84
CA LEU A 121 1.14 -20.62 22.65
C LEU A 121 0.26 -21.76 22.13
N THR A 122 -0.69 -21.44 21.26
CA THR A 122 -1.70 -22.40 20.79
C THR A 122 -1.21 -23.30 19.65
N GLY A 123 -0.15 -22.90 18.94
CA GLY A 123 0.40 -23.60 17.79
C GLY A 123 -0.13 -23.12 16.44
N HIS A 124 -1.17 -22.28 16.43
CA HIS A 124 -1.64 -21.61 15.21
C HIS A 124 -0.63 -20.60 14.65
N GLU A 125 0.32 -20.16 15.48
CA GLU A 125 1.25 -19.08 15.19
C GLU A 125 2.54 -19.58 14.51
N ILE A 126 2.73 -20.90 14.41
CA ILE A 126 3.97 -21.56 13.99
C ILE A 126 3.80 -22.42 12.71
N ALA A 127 2.59 -22.47 12.14
CA ALA A 127 2.21 -23.35 11.02
C ALA A 127 1.81 -22.59 9.75
#